data_AF-A0A5C6B3D8-F1
#
_entry.id   AF-A0A5C6B3D8-F1
#
_cell.length_a   1.000
_cell.length_b   1.000
_cell.length_c   1.000
_cell.angle_alpha   90.00
_cell.angle_beta   90.00
_cell.angle_gamma   90.00
#
_symmetry.space_group_name_H-M   'P 1'
#
loop_
_entity.id
_entity.type
_entity.pdbx_description
1 polymer ?
#
loop_
_entity_poly.entity_id
_entity_poly.type
_entity_poly.pdbx_seq_one_letter_code
_entity_poly.pdbx_strand_id
1 'polypeptide(L)'
;MSNPIRVECTHCSSTFRVKSAGAIGKTVDCPKCTGKFVIQKPRPKSKPKPKPKPAPELESDEDVFLADIDANRRARRKRRRSPQLEEGNHEPEEVPLALARPQLRRLKKKTNPAEELEDEEGWLSMGLGFPMWIIGGCLGSLVGLGLWALMGYLIPFPLGWMAVGMGFMVGLGVRLSAGENDGVGPGVTAAVITLFSIIIAKFITAMIIAAWLADLFVGVPADVEELSIQQIADEIVDERNDAGQDVDWPEKQPLQGMGQQQDVSSGYPPDIWAEAEMRWEEMPIEEQQARREEAENEQDRAEDGQEEFESAHVGDIFIFSFGLLDFIWIPIAVFTAFQLGANIADN
;
A
#
# COMPACT_ATOMS: atom_id res chain seq x y z
N MET A 1 -29.68 -29.03 36.93
CA MET A 1 -28.50 -29.92 37.02
C MET A 1 -27.48 -29.42 36.00
N SER A 2 -26.31 -28.97 36.43
CA SER A 2 -25.26 -28.46 35.53
C SER A 2 -24.60 -29.61 34.76
N ASN A 3 -24.44 -29.46 33.45
CA ASN A 3 -23.73 -30.45 32.63
C ASN A 3 -22.27 -30.56 33.09
N PRO A 4 -21.72 -31.79 33.26
CA PRO A 4 -20.34 -31.98 33.66
C PRO A 4 -19.39 -31.42 32.59
N ILE A 5 -18.36 -30.69 33.03
CA ILE A 5 -17.36 -30.07 32.15
C ILE A 5 -16.19 -31.05 32.00
N ARG A 6 -15.70 -31.24 30.77
CA ARG A 6 -14.46 -31.98 30.50
C ARG A 6 -13.29 -31.01 30.62
N VAL A 7 -12.30 -31.36 31.44
CA VAL A 7 -11.07 -30.60 31.65
C VAL A 7 -9.89 -31.49 31.26
N GLU A 8 -8.90 -30.89 30.63
CA GLU A 8 -7.64 -31.52 30.23
C GLU A 8 -6.51 -31.00 31.13
N CYS A 9 -5.69 -31.91 31.64
CA CYS A 9 -4.55 -31.55 32.48
C CYS A 9 -3.38 -31.06 31.62
N THR A 10 -2.79 -29.91 31.96
CA THR A 10 -1.65 -29.32 31.24
C THR A 10 -0.34 -30.10 31.38
N HIS A 11 -0.24 -31.00 32.37
CA HIS A 11 0.99 -31.77 32.62
C HIS A 11 1.01 -33.14 31.93
N CYS A 12 -0.15 -33.79 31.75
CA CYS A 12 -0.21 -35.17 31.27
C CYS A 12 -1.30 -35.41 30.21
N SER A 13 -1.97 -34.36 29.73
CA SER A 13 -3.03 -34.40 28.71
C SER A 13 -4.20 -35.34 29.02
N SER A 14 -4.36 -35.75 30.28
CA SER A 14 -5.46 -36.61 30.68
C SER A 14 -6.74 -35.81 30.84
N THR A 15 -7.84 -36.35 30.29
CA THR A 15 -9.16 -35.72 30.35
C THR A 15 -10.01 -36.33 31.46
N PHE A 16 -10.64 -35.49 32.27
CA PHE A 16 -11.55 -35.92 33.34
C PHE A 16 -12.78 -35.00 33.47
N ARG A 17 -13.82 -35.49 34.15
CA ARG A 17 -15.13 -34.80 34.27
C ARG A 17 -15.28 -34.15 35.64
N VAL A 18 -15.55 -32.84 35.67
CA VAL A 18 -15.80 -32.09 36.90
C VAL A 18 -17.30 -31.80 37.03
N LYS A 19 -17.88 -32.09 38.21
CA LYS A 19 -19.34 -32.03 38.45
C LYS A 19 -19.90 -30.60 38.58
N SER A 20 -19.08 -29.60 38.88
CA SER A 20 -19.52 -28.23 39.16
C SER A 20 -18.83 -27.20 38.29
N ALA A 21 -19.60 -26.33 37.63
CA ALA A 21 -19.08 -25.19 36.86
C ALA A 21 -18.31 -24.16 37.71
N GLY A 22 -18.54 -24.13 39.03
CA GLY A 22 -17.81 -23.27 39.98
C GLY A 22 -16.35 -23.69 40.24
N ALA A 23 -15.83 -24.70 39.54
CA ALA A 23 -14.43 -25.08 39.59
C ALA A 23 -13.55 -24.29 38.60
N ILE A 24 -14.15 -23.56 37.64
CA ILE A 24 -13.41 -22.69 36.72
C ILE A 24 -12.69 -21.60 37.53
N GLY A 25 -11.38 -21.47 37.34
CA GLY A 25 -10.52 -20.55 38.08
C GLY A 25 -9.96 -21.07 39.41
N LYS A 26 -10.32 -22.29 39.84
CA LYS A 26 -9.73 -22.93 41.03
C LYS A 26 -8.58 -23.85 40.66
N THR A 27 -7.59 -23.94 41.53
CA THR A 27 -6.50 -24.93 41.45
C THR A 27 -7.05 -26.29 41.86
N VAL A 28 -6.85 -27.30 41.02
CA VAL A 28 -7.22 -28.69 41.28
C VAL A 28 -6.02 -29.61 41.05
N ASP A 29 -5.97 -30.70 41.80
CA ASP A 29 -4.95 -31.73 41.65
C ASP A 29 -5.39 -32.72 40.55
N CYS A 30 -4.48 -33.06 39.64
CA CYS A 30 -4.73 -34.08 38.63
C CYS A 30 -4.79 -35.48 39.27
N PRO A 31 -5.82 -36.30 39.02
CA PRO A 31 -5.91 -37.65 39.59
C PRO A 31 -4.88 -38.64 39.02
N LYS A 32 -4.23 -38.32 37.88
CA LYS A 32 -3.21 -39.19 37.27
C LYS A 32 -1.78 -38.80 37.67
N CYS A 33 -1.44 -37.52 37.61
CA CYS A 33 -0.06 -37.06 37.82
C CYS A 33 0.15 -36.27 39.12
N THR A 34 -0.90 -36.00 39.90
CA THR A 34 -0.85 -35.20 41.14
C THR A 34 -0.42 -33.73 40.97
N GLY A 35 -0.16 -33.30 39.73
CA GLY A 35 0.18 -31.90 39.41
C GLY A 35 -1.00 -30.96 39.63
N LYS A 36 -0.69 -29.78 40.21
CA LYS A 36 -1.64 -28.69 40.46
C LYS A 36 -1.79 -27.81 39.23
N PHE A 37 -3.02 -27.57 38.79
CA PHE A 37 -3.27 -26.65 37.67
C PHE A 37 -4.59 -25.91 37.85
N VAL A 38 -4.72 -24.75 37.19
CA VAL A 38 -5.91 -23.89 37.23
C VAL A 38 -6.82 -24.21 36.05
N ILE A 39 -8.10 -24.48 36.33
CA ILE A 39 -9.09 -24.77 35.27
C ILE A 39 -9.40 -23.48 34.51
N GLN A 40 -8.93 -23.37 33.27
CA GLN A 40 -9.26 -22.24 32.39
C GLN A 40 -10.68 -22.36 31.83
N LYS A 41 -11.36 -21.23 31.62
CA LYS A 41 -12.68 -21.19 30.98
C LYS A 41 -12.52 -21.67 29.54
N PRO A 42 -13.26 -22.71 29.09
CA PRO A 42 -13.13 -23.20 27.72
C PRO A 42 -13.39 -22.02 26.78
N ARG A 43 -12.41 -21.71 25.91
CA ARG A 43 -12.62 -20.71 24.86
C ARG A 43 -13.86 -21.14 24.08
N PRO A 44 -14.83 -20.24 23.86
CA PRO A 44 -16.00 -20.58 23.05
C PRO A 44 -15.47 -21.12 21.72
N LYS A 45 -15.82 -22.38 21.40
CA LYS A 45 -15.43 -22.98 20.12
C LYS A 45 -15.89 -22.02 19.03
N SER A 46 -14.95 -21.37 18.36
CA SER A 46 -15.25 -20.60 17.16
C SER A 46 -16.05 -21.54 16.26
N LYS A 47 -17.22 -21.08 15.80
CA LYS A 47 -18.04 -21.86 14.88
C LYS A 47 -17.10 -22.32 13.75
N PRO A 48 -17.06 -23.61 13.41
CA PRO A 48 -16.22 -24.08 12.32
C PRO A 48 -16.54 -23.23 11.10
N LYS A 49 -15.53 -22.52 10.58
CA LYS A 49 -15.67 -21.80 9.31
C LYS A 49 -16.24 -22.82 8.30
N PRO A 50 -17.32 -22.48 7.58
CA PRO A 50 -17.84 -23.36 6.54
C PRO A 50 -16.67 -23.76 5.66
N LYS A 51 -16.47 -25.07 5.45
CA LYS A 51 -15.45 -25.57 4.52
C LYS A 51 -15.62 -24.79 3.22
N PRO A 52 -14.57 -24.13 2.69
CA PRO A 52 -14.64 -23.53 1.38
C PRO A 52 -15.11 -24.62 0.42
N LYS A 53 -16.18 -24.35 -0.33
CA LYS A 53 -16.58 -25.23 -1.42
C LYS A 53 -15.35 -25.38 -2.32
N PRO A 54 -15.03 -26.61 -2.79
CA PRO A 54 -13.98 -26.77 -3.79
C PRO A 54 -14.28 -25.78 -4.92
N ALA A 55 -13.27 -24.97 -5.24
CA ALA A 55 -13.35 -24.04 -6.36
C ALA A 55 -13.76 -24.86 -7.60
N PRO A 56 -14.75 -24.40 -8.38
CA PRO A 56 -15.03 -25.03 -9.66
C PRO A 56 -13.75 -25.06 -10.46
N GLU A 57 -13.40 -26.25 -10.95
CA GLU A 57 -12.30 -26.52 -11.85
C GLU A 57 -12.43 -25.53 -13.01
N LEU A 58 -11.47 -24.61 -13.11
CA LEU A 58 -11.47 -23.55 -14.09
C LEU A 58 -11.06 -24.16 -15.42
N GLU A 59 -12.02 -24.70 -16.17
CA GLU A 59 -11.82 -24.97 -17.60
C GLU A 59 -11.46 -23.63 -18.25
N SER A 60 -10.26 -23.55 -18.81
CA SER A 60 -9.72 -22.38 -19.50
C SER A 60 -10.43 -22.19 -20.84
N ASP A 61 -11.69 -21.73 -20.79
CA ASP A 61 -12.44 -21.29 -21.95
C ASP A 61 -12.15 -19.81 -22.20
N GLU A 62 -11.04 -19.51 -22.89
CA GLU A 62 -10.67 -18.16 -23.33
C GLU A 62 -11.71 -17.53 -24.31
N ASP A 63 -12.64 -18.33 -24.85
CA ASP A 63 -13.63 -17.87 -25.83
C ASP A 63 -14.88 -17.18 -25.21
N VAL A 64 -15.12 -17.31 -23.90
CA VAL A 64 -16.33 -16.73 -23.27
C VAL A 64 -16.16 -15.24 -22.94
N PHE A 65 -14.94 -14.78 -22.64
CA PHE A 65 -14.71 -13.40 -22.18
C PHE A 65 -14.88 -12.36 -23.30
N LEU A 66 -14.63 -12.73 -24.56
CA LEU A 66 -14.82 -11.85 -25.72
C LEU A 66 -16.31 -11.64 -26.07
N ALA A 67 -17.18 -12.60 -25.76
CA ALA A 67 -18.61 -12.50 -26.05
C ALA A 67 -19.33 -11.49 -25.13
N ASP A 68 -18.93 -11.41 -23.86
CA ASP A 68 -19.60 -10.55 -22.87
C ASP A 68 -19.23 -9.06 -23.02
N ILE A 69 -18.00 -8.76 -23.46
CA ILE A 69 -17.56 -7.38 -23.75
C ILE A 69 -18.39 -6.78 -24.90
N ASP A 70 -18.69 -7.59 -25.92
CA ASP A 70 -19.41 -7.12 -27.11
C ASP A 70 -20.91 -6.95 -26.84
N ALA A 71 -21.50 -7.79 -25.99
CA ALA A 71 -22.87 -7.62 -25.49
C ALA A 71 -23.03 -6.33 -24.66
N ASN A 72 -22.07 -6.03 -23.79
CA ASN A 72 -22.13 -4.86 -22.91
C ASN A 72 -21.93 -3.54 -23.69
N ARG A 73 -21.12 -3.54 -24.77
CA ARG A 73 -21.00 -2.40 -25.70
C ARG A 73 -22.30 -2.10 -26.44
N ARG A 74 -23.05 -3.13 -26.86
CA ARG A 74 -24.35 -2.95 -27.54
C ARG A 74 -25.42 -2.40 -26.60
N ALA A 75 -25.42 -2.83 -25.32
CA ALA A 75 -26.34 -2.30 -24.31
C ALA A 75 -26.11 -0.81 -24.00
N ARG A 76 -24.85 -0.36 -23.91
CA ARG A 76 -24.51 1.06 -23.70
C ARG A 76 -24.89 1.95 -24.89
N ARG A 77 -24.81 1.46 -26.13
CA ARG A 77 -25.26 2.22 -27.32
C ARG A 77 -26.77 2.45 -27.36
N LYS A 78 -27.59 1.52 -26.83
CA LYS A 78 -29.05 1.72 -26.77
C LYS A 78 -29.49 2.75 -25.72
N ARG A 79 -28.74 2.93 -24.62
CA ARG A 79 -29.05 3.95 -23.60
C ARG A 79 -28.73 5.40 -23.99
N ARG A 80 -27.95 5.63 -25.04
CA ARG A 80 -27.63 6.99 -25.52
C ARG A 80 -28.62 7.57 -26.54
N ARG A 81 -29.67 6.83 -26.94
CA ARG A 81 -30.83 7.39 -27.67
C ARG A 81 -31.90 7.83 -26.67
N SER A 82 -31.74 9.08 -26.21
CA SER A 82 -32.74 10.08 -25.81
C SER A 82 -33.94 9.68 -24.92
N PRO A 83 -34.15 10.45 -23.84
CA PRO A 83 -35.44 11.06 -23.56
C PRO A 83 -35.45 12.46 -24.17
N GLN A 84 -36.40 12.72 -25.08
CA GLN A 84 -36.80 14.07 -25.47
C GLN A 84 -37.15 14.86 -24.19
N LEU A 85 -36.52 16.01 -24.01
CA LEU A 85 -37.03 17.03 -23.09
C LEU A 85 -38.37 17.49 -23.67
N GLU A 86 -39.46 17.22 -22.95
CA GLU A 86 -40.72 17.92 -23.17
C GLU A 86 -40.52 19.40 -22.82
N GLU A 87 -40.74 20.24 -23.82
CA GLU A 87 -40.73 21.69 -23.76
C GLU A 87 -42.02 22.14 -23.05
N GLY A 88 -41.94 22.27 -21.72
CA GLY A 88 -43.01 22.77 -20.87
C GLY A 88 -43.22 24.27 -21.07
N ASN A 89 -44.32 24.60 -21.74
CA ASN A 89 -44.82 25.95 -21.96
C ASN A 89 -45.31 26.54 -20.62
N HIS A 90 -44.50 27.39 -19.98
CA HIS A 90 -44.88 28.09 -18.74
C HIS A 90 -45.27 29.54 -19.07
N GLU A 91 -46.56 29.86 -18.90
CA GLU A 91 -47.10 31.22 -18.92
C GLU A 91 -46.44 32.10 -17.84
N PRO A 92 -46.06 33.34 -18.14
CA PRO A 92 -45.56 34.28 -17.14
C PRO A 92 -46.72 34.84 -16.31
N GLU A 93 -46.70 34.57 -15.01
CA GLU A 93 -47.59 35.19 -14.02
C GLU A 93 -47.23 36.68 -13.86
N GLU A 94 -48.20 37.55 -14.14
CA GLU A 94 -48.11 39.00 -14.01
C GLU A 94 -47.97 39.40 -12.54
N VAL A 95 -46.76 39.76 -12.11
CA VAL A 95 -46.54 40.39 -10.80
C VAL A 95 -46.87 41.88 -10.90
N PRO A 96 -47.78 42.42 -10.05
CA PRO A 96 -48.25 43.79 -10.15
C PRO A 96 -47.15 44.83 -9.87
N LEU A 97 -46.95 45.63 -10.91
CA LEU A 97 -46.10 46.79 -11.03
C LEU A 97 -46.64 47.97 -10.19
N ALA A 98 -46.31 48.06 -8.91
CA ALA A 98 -46.51 49.30 -8.16
C ALA A 98 -45.57 49.39 -6.95
N LEU A 99 -44.80 50.49 -6.89
CA LEU A 99 -43.89 50.98 -5.83
C LEU A 99 -42.40 50.72 -6.10
N ALA A 100 -41.79 51.45 -7.04
CA ALA A 100 -41.19 52.78 -6.81
C ALA A 100 -40.03 52.81 -5.80
N ARG A 101 -38.78 52.73 -6.30
CA ARG A 101 -37.68 53.59 -5.81
C ARG A 101 -36.84 54.14 -6.99
N PRO A 102 -36.66 55.46 -7.10
CA PRO A 102 -35.96 56.10 -8.21
C PRO A 102 -34.51 56.48 -7.82
N GLN A 103 -33.51 55.67 -8.17
CA GLN A 103 -32.07 56.07 -8.14
C GLN A 103 -31.22 55.26 -9.14
N LEU A 104 -31.68 55.06 -10.37
CA LEU A 104 -30.84 54.54 -11.47
C LEU A 104 -30.83 55.53 -12.62
N ARG A 105 -30.24 56.71 -12.37
CA ARG A 105 -29.79 57.62 -13.43
C ARG A 105 -28.30 57.84 -13.27
N ARG A 106 -27.56 57.50 -14.33
CA ARG A 106 -26.11 57.58 -14.53
C ARG A 106 -25.41 56.35 -13.93
N LEU A 107 -25.10 55.32 -14.71
CA LEU A 107 -24.08 55.35 -15.75
C LEU A 107 -24.41 54.33 -16.87
N LYS A 108 -25.03 54.79 -17.97
CA LYS A 108 -24.90 54.10 -19.26
C LYS A 108 -23.51 54.44 -19.80
N LYS A 109 -22.49 53.71 -19.34
CA LYS A 109 -21.20 53.63 -20.04
C LYS A 109 -21.50 52.85 -21.31
N LYS A 110 -21.41 53.50 -22.46
CA LYS A 110 -21.51 52.85 -23.77
C LYS A 110 -20.34 51.88 -23.87
N THR A 111 -20.57 50.61 -23.56
CA THR A 111 -19.68 49.52 -23.98
C THR A 111 -19.68 49.55 -25.50
N ASN A 112 -18.52 49.77 -26.09
CA ASN A 112 -18.39 49.77 -27.55
C ASN A 112 -18.54 48.31 -28.01
N PRO A 113 -19.44 48.01 -28.96
CA PRO A 113 -19.62 46.64 -29.49
C PRO A 113 -18.42 46.12 -30.29
N ALA A 114 -17.34 46.91 -30.39
CA ALA A 114 -16.05 46.48 -30.95
C ALA A 114 -15.17 45.74 -29.92
N GLU A 115 -15.48 45.85 -28.62
CA GLU A 115 -14.74 45.17 -27.55
C GLU A 115 -15.21 43.71 -27.36
N GLU A 116 -16.44 43.36 -27.76
CA GLU A 116 -16.99 41.99 -27.66
C GLU A 116 -16.47 41.02 -28.74
N LEU A 117 -15.75 41.51 -29.76
CA LEU A 117 -15.22 40.67 -30.86
C LEU A 117 -13.75 40.27 -30.67
N GLU A 118 -13.05 40.84 -29.69
CA GLU A 118 -11.67 40.43 -29.33
C GLU A 118 -11.65 39.25 -28.35
N ASP A 119 -12.78 38.91 -27.73
CA ASP A 119 -12.89 37.80 -26.76
C ASP A 119 -12.83 36.39 -27.41
N GLU A 120 -13.07 36.26 -28.71
CA GLU A 120 -13.01 34.94 -29.39
C GLU A 120 -11.60 34.55 -29.87
N GLU A 121 -10.67 35.50 -30.04
CA GLU A 121 -9.28 35.19 -30.41
C GLU A 121 -8.42 34.78 -29.19
N GLY A 122 -8.91 35.01 -27.96
CA GLY A 122 -8.25 34.64 -26.70
C GLY A 122 -8.14 33.14 -26.41
N TRP A 123 -8.98 32.30 -27.04
CA TRP A 123 -8.88 30.84 -26.89
C TRP A 123 -7.65 30.26 -27.63
N LEU A 124 -7.22 30.85 -28.76
CA LEU A 124 -6.09 30.32 -29.54
C LEU A 124 -4.73 30.78 -29.00
N SER A 125 -4.66 31.92 -28.32
CA SER A 125 -3.45 32.34 -27.58
C SER A 125 -3.19 31.50 -26.32
N MET A 126 -4.20 30.76 -25.81
CA MET A 126 -4.00 29.71 -24.78
C MET A 126 -3.09 28.57 -25.25
N GLY A 127 -2.91 28.38 -26.57
CA GLY A 127 -2.22 27.21 -27.13
C GLY A 127 -0.75 27.06 -26.72
N LEU A 128 -0.07 28.16 -26.39
CA LEU A 128 1.35 28.17 -25.97
C LEU A 128 1.55 28.36 -24.46
N GLY A 129 0.64 29.08 -23.79
CA GLY A 129 0.73 29.31 -22.34
C GLY A 129 0.49 28.05 -21.52
N PHE A 130 -0.56 27.30 -21.86
CA PHE A 130 -0.95 26.12 -21.09
C PHE A 130 0.13 25.01 -21.04
N PRO A 131 0.80 24.63 -22.16
CA PRO A 131 1.92 23.70 -22.11
C PRO A 131 3.08 24.17 -21.22
N MET A 132 3.40 25.47 -21.23
CA MET A 132 4.46 26.02 -20.37
C MET A 132 4.13 25.91 -18.88
N TRP A 133 2.86 26.08 -18.50
CA TRP A 133 2.40 25.86 -17.13
C TRP A 133 2.63 24.42 -16.68
N ILE A 134 2.28 23.46 -17.54
CA ILE A 134 2.50 22.04 -17.25
C ILE A 134 3.99 21.75 -17.08
N ILE A 135 4.84 22.25 -17.98
CA ILE A 135 6.30 22.05 -17.89
C ILE A 135 6.84 22.62 -16.57
N GLY A 136 6.45 23.85 -16.20
CA GLY A 136 6.86 24.47 -14.95
C GLY A 136 6.40 23.69 -13.71
N GLY A 137 5.14 23.24 -13.70
CA GLY A 137 4.60 22.41 -12.63
C GLY A 137 5.29 21.05 -12.52
N CYS A 138 5.59 20.40 -13.64
CA CYS A 138 6.33 19.15 -13.68
C CYS A 138 7.75 19.31 -13.13
N LEU A 139 8.48 20.37 -13.50
CA LEU A 139 9.80 20.67 -12.94
C LEU A 139 9.74 20.88 -11.41
N GLY A 140 8.75 21.64 -10.94
CA GLY A 140 8.51 21.80 -9.50
C GLY A 140 8.19 20.48 -8.80
N SER A 141 7.40 19.61 -9.45
CA SER A 141 7.04 18.29 -8.91
C SER A 141 8.23 17.35 -8.80
N LEU A 142 9.17 17.37 -9.75
CA LEU A 142 10.37 16.53 -9.73
C LEU A 142 11.27 16.87 -8.54
N VAL A 143 11.46 18.17 -8.26
CA VAL A 143 12.19 18.62 -7.07
C VAL A 143 11.48 18.20 -5.79
N GLY A 144 10.14 18.37 -5.75
CA GLY A 144 9.32 17.94 -4.63
C GLY A 144 9.38 16.43 -4.37
N LEU A 145 9.34 15.61 -5.42
CA LEU A 145 9.45 14.15 -5.34
C LEU A 145 10.82 13.72 -4.83
N GLY A 146 11.91 14.34 -5.30
CA GLY A 146 13.26 14.06 -4.81
C GLY A 146 13.40 14.33 -3.31
N LEU A 147 12.89 15.47 -2.84
CA LEU A 147 12.89 15.80 -1.41
C LEU A 147 11.98 14.87 -0.59
N TRP A 148 10.82 14.49 -1.14
CA TRP A 148 9.91 13.54 -0.50
C TRP A 148 10.57 12.18 -0.31
N ALA A 149 11.17 11.61 -1.36
CA ALA A 149 11.85 10.32 -1.32
C ALA A 149 13.03 10.36 -0.33
N LEU A 150 13.83 11.43 -0.36
CA LEU A 150 14.93 11.62 0.59
C LEU A 150 14.44 11.64 2.05
N MET A 151 13.37 12.38 2.34
CA MET A 151 12.84 12.46 3.71
C MET A 151 12.14 11.17 4.14
N GLY A 152 11.48 10.46 3.22
CA GLY A 152 10.91 9.13 3.48
C GLY A 152 11.98 8.08 3.80
N TYR A 153 13.16 8.19 3.19
CA TYR A 153 14.31 7.37 3.53
C TYR A 153 14.88 7.70 4.92
N LEU A 154 14.97 8.99 5.27
CA LEU A 154 15.55 9.42 6.55
C LEU A 154 14.61 9.29 7.75
N ILE A 155 13.29 9.41 7.54
CA ILE A 155 12.29 9.49 8.61
C ILE A 155 11.16 8.50 8.30
N PRO A 156 11.07 7.36 9.00
CA PRO A 156 10.04 6.33 8.74
C PRO A 156 8.62 6.73 9.18
N PHE A 157 8.41 7.97 9.63
CA PHE A 157 7.11 8.45 10.09
C PHE A 157 6.37 9.22 8.99
N PRO A 158 5.04 9.00 8.82
CA PRO A 158 4.24 9.67 7.81
C PRO A 158 4.04 11.15 8.15
N LEU A 159 4.82 12.02 7.52
CA LEU A 159 4.77 13.47 7.73
C LEU A 159 3.84 14.13 6.68
N GLY A 160 2.55 14.17 6.98
CA GLY A 160 1.54 14.76 6.08
C GLY A 160 1.82 16.22 5.69
N TRP A 161 2.55 16.98 6.50
CA TRP A 161 2.96 18.36 6.19
C TRP A 161 3.87 18.47 4.95
N MET A 162 4.56 17.39 4.53
CA MET A 162 5.37 17.40 3.32
C MET A 162 4.53 17.62 2.04
N ALA A 163 3.25 17.25 2.06
CA ALA A 163 2.32 17.55 0.97
C ALA A 163 2.25 19.05 0.69
N VAL A 164 2.26 19.87 1.74
CA VAL A 164 2.21 21.33 1.60
C VAL A 164 3.48 21.86 0.94
N GLY A 165 4.65 21.31 1.30
CA GLY A 165 5.92 21.63 0.65
C GLY A 165 5.91 21.27 -0.83
N MET A 166 5.34 20.12 -1.18
CA MET A 166 5.19 19.71 -2.58
C MET A 166 4.25 20.65 -3.35
N GLY A 167 3.09 20.98 -2.79
CA GLY A 167 2.15 21.93 -3.39
C GLY A 167 2.76 23.32 -3.58
N PHE A 168 3.59 23.76 -2.63
CA PHE A 168 4.36 25.00 -2.76
C PHE A 168 5.31 24.96 -3.96
N MET A 169 6.11 23.90 -4.11
CA MET A 169 7.08 23.78 -5.22
C MET A 169 6.40 23.69 -6.59
N VAL A 170 5.31 22.92 -6.69
CA VAL A 170 4.52 22.85 -7.94
C VAL A 170 3.88 24.19 -8.24
N GLY A 171 3.26 24.85 -7.25
CA GLY A 171 2.68 26.18 -7.41
C GLY A 171 3.68 27.23 -7.86
N LEU A 172 4.87 27.25 -7.25
CA LEU A 172 5.96 28.14 -7.64
C LEU A 172 6.47 27.84 -9.06
N GLY A 173 6.62 26.56 -9.42
CA GLY A 173 7.02 26.14 -10.77
C GLY A 173 6.04 26.61 -11.85
N VAL A 174 4.73 26.44 -11.60
CA VAL A 174 3.68 26.95 -12.49
C VAL A 174 3.66 28.48 -12.52
N ARG A 175 3.82 29.15 -11.37
CA ARG A 175 3.84 30.61 -11.30
C ARG A 175 4.98 31.21 -12.12
N LEU A 176 6.17 30.63 -12.03
CA LEU A 176 7.35 31.09 -12.77
C LEU A 176 7.19 30.87 -14.28
N SER A 177 6.52 29.80 -14.71
CA SER A 177 6.27 29.55 -16.14
C SER A 177 5.05 30.29 -16.69
N ALA A 178 4.11 30.70 -15.84
CA ALA A 178 2.96 31.50 -16.26
C ALA A 178 3.32 32.93 -16.68
N GLY A 179 4.41 33.48 -16.14
CA GLY A 179 4.89 34.83 -16.49
C GLY A 179 3.88 35.89 -16.09
N GLU A 180 3.38 36.66 -17.05
CA GLU A 180 2.37 37.71 -16.85
C GLU A 180 0.93 37.18 -16.83
N ASN A 181 0.73 35.89 -17.12
CA ASN A 181 -0.61 35.28 -17.14
C ASN A 181 -1.07 34.98 -15.72
N ASP A 182 -1.65 35.96 -15.05
CA ASP A 182 -2.29 35.80 -13.76
C ASP A 182 -3.76 35.34 -13.92
N GLY A 183 -4.28 34.62 -12.91
CA GLY A 183 -5.68 34.21 -12.86
C GLY A 183 -5.92 32.75 -12.53
N VAL A 184 -7.17 32.32 -12.71
CA VAL A 184 -7.64 31.01 -12.22
C VAL A 184 -7.00 29.84 -12.98
N GLY A 185 -6.64 30.02 -14.26
CA GLY A 185 -6.11 28.96 -15.13
C GLY A 185 -4.83 28.29 -14.62
N PRO A 186 -3.73 29.05 -14.43
CA PRO A 186 -2.48 28.51 -13.89
C PRO A 186 -2.67 27.93 -12.47
N GLY A 187 -3.52 28.56 -11.63
CA GLY A 187 -3.86 28.03 -10.31
C GLY A 187 -4.51 26.65 -10.36
N VAL A 188 -5.53 26.45 -11.21
CA VAL A 188 -6.17 25.13 -11.40
C VAL A 188 -5.15 24.11 -11.93
N THR A 189 -4.26 24.54 -12.84
CA THR A 189 -3.23 23.67 -13.41
C THR A 189 -2.27 23.19 -12.32
N ALA A 190 -1.77 24.09 -11.46
CA ALA A 190 -0.94 23.76 -10.32
C ALA A 190 -1.61 22.82 -9.32
N ALA A 191 -2.90 23.06 -9.02
CA ALA A 191 -3.71 22.22 -8.13
C ALA A 191 -3.81 20.77 -8.65
N VAL A 192 -4.11 20.60 -9.93
CA VAL A 192 -4.23 19.27 -10.56
C VAL A 192 -2.89 18.54 -10.56
N ILE A 193 -1.81 19.21 -10.98
CA ILE A 193 -0.46 18.61 -10.99
C ILE A 193 -0.04 18.21 -9.58
N THR A 194 -0.32 19.03 -8.58
CA THR A 194 -0.01 18.74 -7.17
C THR A 194 -0.72 17.48 -6.69
N LEU A 195 -2.01 17.33 -7.00
CA LEU A 195 -2.78 16.15 -6.61
C LEU A 195 -2.18 14.86 -7.19
N PHE A 196 -1.88 14.85 -8.49
CA PHE A 196 -1.23 13.70 -9.13
C PHE A 196 0.15 13.42 -8.56
N SER A 197 0.93 14.47 -8.31
CA SER A 197 2.28 14.33 -7.77
C SER A 197 2.28 13.72 -6.36
N ILE A 198 1.34 14.11 -5.50
CA ILE A 198 1.18 13.53 -4.15
C ILE A 198 0.78 12.05 -4.24
N ILE A 199 -0.12 11.68 -5.16
CA ILE A 199 -0.52 10.28 -5.37
C ILE A 199 0.69 9.44 -5.79
N ILE A 200 1.48 9.93 -6.74
CA ILE A 200 2.71 9.26 -7.19
C ILE A 200 3.73 9.16 -6.04
N ALA A 201 3.92 10.23 -5.25
CA ALA A 201 4.83 10.22 -4.11
C ALA A 201 4.43 9.16 -3.06
N LYS A 202 3.13 9.06 -2.76
CA LYS A 202 2.58 8.02 -1.87
C LYS A 202 2.79 6.62 -2.44
N PHE A 203 2.60 6.43 -3.75
CA PHE A 203 2.84 5.15 -4.40
C PHE A 203 4.31 4.73 -4.32
N ILE A 204 5.24 5.63 -4.61
CA ILE A 204 6.70 5.38 -4.47
C ILE A 204 7.04 5.04 -3.01
N THR A 205 6.47 5.79 -2.05
CA THR A 205 6.69 5.51 -0.63
C THR A 205 6.16 4.13 -0.24
N ALA A 206 4.99 3.74 -0.74
CA ALA A 206 4.42 2.42 -0.52
C ALA A 206 5.29 1.30 -1.11
N MET A 207 5.86 1.50 -2.30
CA MET A 207 6.82 0.56 -2.89
C MET A 207 8.08 0.42 -2.04
N ILE A 208 8.66 1.53 -1.57
CA ILE A 208 9.85 1.50 -0.70
C ILE A 208 9.55 0.74 0.60
N ILE A 209 8.38 0.98 1.20
CA ILE A 209 7.95 0.28 2.40
C ILE A 209 7.70 -1.21 2.12
N ALA A 210 7.10 -1.54 0.97
CA ALA A 210 6.85 -2.93 0.57
C ALA A 210 8.15 -3.70 0.38
N ALA A 211 9.11 -3.13 -0.35
CA ALA A 211 10.45 -3.72 -0.54
C ALA A 211 11.16 -3.90 0.81
N TRP A 212 11.07 -2.92 1.70
CA TRP A 212 11.65 -3.04 3.05
C TRP A 212 10.95 -4.09 3.92
N LEU A 213 9.64 -4.26 3.81
CA LEU A 213 8.90 -5.32 4.49
C LEU A 213 9.21 -6.70 3.90
N ALA A 214 9.35 -6.79 2.57
CA ALA A 214 9.71 -8.02 1.88
C ALA A 214 11.09 -8.51 2.35
N ASP A 215 12.08 -7.62 2.37
CA ASP A 215 13.41 -7.88 2.92
C ASP A 215 13.34 -8.35 4.39
N LEU A 216 12.49 -7.71 5.21
CA LEU A 216 12.32 -8.06 6.61
C LEU A 216 11.67 -9.44 6.84
N PHE A 217 10.72 -9.85 5.98
CA PHE A 217 9.95 -11.09 6.17
C PHE A 217 10.49 -12.28 5.39
N VAL A 218 11.10 -12.05 4.23
CA VAL A 218 11.56 -13.10 3.31
C VAL A 218 13.06 -13.33 3.46
N GLY A 219 13.86 -12.30 3.77
CA GLY A 219 15.27 -12.42 4.13
C GLY A 219 16.07 -13.34 3.21
N VAL A 220 16.29 -12.94 1.96
CA VAL A 220 17.08 -13.74 1.01
C VAL A 220 18.56 -13.67 1.42
N PRO A 221 19.22 -14.81 1.70
CA PRO A 221 20.66 -14.82 1.94
C PRO A 221 21.41 -14.41 0.66
N ALA A 222 22.47 -13.60 0.80
CA ALA A 222 23.15 -12.99 -0.35
C ALA A 222 24.13 -13.94 -1.07
N ASP A 223 24.50 -15.07 -0.47
CA ASP A 223 25.54 -15.94 -1.03
C ASP A 223 25.04 -17.38 -1.23
N VAL A 224 25.03 -17.82 -2.50
CA VAL A 224 24.69 -19.17 -2.93
C VAL A 224 25.60 -20.22 -2.29
N GLU A 225 26.86 -19.87 -2.04
CA GLU A 225 27.81 -20.76 -1.36
C GLU A 225 27.44 -20.93 0.11
N GLU A 226 27.08 -19.86 0.80
CA GLU A 226 26.63 -19.91 2.19
C GLU A 226 25.31 -20.70 2.34
N LEU A 227 24.37 -20.54 1.40
CA LEU A 227 23.17 -21.38 1.27
C LEU A 227 23.53 -22.86 1.10
N SER A 228 24.53 -23.17 0.27
CA SER A 228 24.96 -24.55 0.04
C SER A 228 25.57 -25.17 1.30
N ILE A 229 26.38 -24.39 2.04
CA ILE A 229 26.95 -24.81 3.33
C ILE A 229 25.84 -24.96 4.37
N GLN A 230 24.83 -24.09 4.36
CA GLN A 230 23.66 -24.17 5.23
C GLN A 230 22.91 -25.50 5.04
N GLN A 231 22.66 -25.92 3.79
CA GLN A 231 22.02 -27.21 3.51
C GLN A 231 22.83 -28.39 4.09
N ILE A 232 24.17 -28.32 4.07
CA ILE A 232 25.03 -29.34 4.69
C ILE A 232 24.97 -29.25 6.22
N ALA A 233 24.93 -28.04 6.78
CA ALA A 233 24.77 -27.85 8.22
C ALA A 233 23.44 -28.44 8.73
N ASP A 234 22.36 -28.27 7.97
CA ASP A 234 21.06 -28.89 8.25
C ASP A 234 21.13 -30.43 8.19
N GLU A 235 21.81 -31.00 7.18
CA GLU A 235 22.05 -32.44 7.11
C GLU A 235 22.82 -32.98 8.32
N ILE A 236 23.87 -32.26 8.78
CA ILE A 236 24.64 -32.64 9.97
C ILE A 236 23.75 -32.59 11.23
N VAL A 237 22.90 -31.57 11.35
CA VAL A 237 21.94 -31.44 12.46
C VAL A 237 20.99 -32.63 12.48
N ASP A 238 20.43 -33.01 11.34
CA ASP A 238 19.53 -34.16 11.21
C ASP A 238 20.25 -35.47 11.54
N GLU A 239 21.48 -35.68 11.04
CA GLU A 239 22.31 -36.83 11.38
C GLU A 239 22.56 -36.95 12.90
N ARG A 240 22.88 -35.83 13.57
CA ARG A 240 23.11 -35.81 15.03
C ARG A 240 21.83 -36.07 15.81
N ASN A 241 20.71 -35.48 15.39
CA ASN A 241 19.40 -35.71 16.00
C ASN A 241 18.97 -37.18 15.87
N ASP A 242 19.16 -37.79 14.70
CA ASP A 242 18.87 -39.21 14.45
C ASP A 242 19.78 -40.14 15.26
N ALA A 243 21.02 -39.74 15.52
CA ALA A 243 21.93 -40.42 16.43
C ALA A 243 21.58 -40.21 17.93
N GLY A 244 20.57 -39.40 18.25
CA GLY A 244 20.15 -39.07 19.61
C GLY A 244 21.12 -38.14 20.35
N GLN A 245 21.95 -37.39 19.62
CA GLN A 245 22.80 -36.35 20.17
C GLN A 245 22.00 -35.04 20.26
N ASP A 246 22.04 -34.38 21.41
CA ASP A 246 21.39 -33.08 21.60
C ASP A 246 22.27 -31.97 21.01
N VAL A 247 21.68 -31.10 20.20
CA VAL A 247 22.39 -29.99 19.54
C VAL A 247 22.22 -28.71 20.38
N ASP A 248 23.33 -28.16 20.88
CA ASP A 248 23.32 -26.95 21.71
C ASP A 248 23.27 -25.68 20.85
N TRP A 249 22.06 -25.25 20.52
CA TRP A 249 21.83 -24.06 19.70
C TRP A 249 22.27 -22.78 20.41
N PRO A 250 22.96 -21.85 19.72
CA PRO A 250 23.32 -20.57 20.31
C PRO A 250 22.07 -19.85 20.84
N GLU A 251 22.19 -19.20 22.00
CA GLU A 251 21.09 -18.45 22.60
C GLU A 251 20.57 -17.45 21.58
N LYS A 252 19.28 -17.59 21.20
CA LYS A 252 18.64 -16.82 20.12
C LYS A 252 19.07 -15.36 20.22
N GLN A 253 19.96 -14.94 19.33
CA GLN A 253 20.34 -13.53 19.30
C GLN A 253 19.04 -12.76 19.09
N PRO A 254 18.72 -11.78 19.96
CA PRO A 254 17.44 -11.12 19.93
C PRO A 254 17.34 -10.30 18.64
N LEU A 255 16.79 -10.91 17.56
CA LEU A 255 16.47 -10.32 16.25
C LEU A 255 17.16 -8.98 16.06
N GLN A 256 18.48 -9.00 15.97
CA GLN A 256 19.28 -7.81 16.26
C GLN A 256 19.32 -6.93 15.01
N GLY A 257 18.34 -6.03 14.92
CA GLY A 257 18.32 -4.94 13.94
C GLY A 257 17.73 -5.31 12.59
N MET A 258 16.60 -4.68 12.26
CA MET A 258 15.98 -4.74 10.93
C MET A 258 17.01 -4.38 9.84
N GLY A 259 17.30 -5.31 8.95
CA GLY A 259 18.12 -5.07 7.75
C GLY A 259 19.61 -5.36 7.86
N GLN A 260 20.10 -6.02 8.92
CA GLN A 260 21.41 -6.69 8.83
C GLN A 260 21.19 -8.10 8.32
N GLN A 261 21.74 -8.35 7.12
CA GLN A 261 21.92 -9.68 6.55
C GLN A 261 22.57 -10.53 7.64
N GLN A 262 21.80 -11.41 8.26
CA GLN A 262 22.32 -12.28 9.29
C GLN A 262 23.24 -13.26 8.59
N ASP A 263 24.51 -13.20 8.97
CA ASP A 263 25.49 -14.25 8.70
C ASP A 263 24.82 -15.58 9.09
N VAL A 264 24.53 -16.41 8.09
CA VAL A 264 23.74 -17.64 8.24
C VAL A 264 24.48 -18.57 9.20
N SER A 265 25.82 -18.53 9.18
CA SER A 265 26.67 -19.29 10.11
C SER A 265 26.36 -19.01 11.57
N SER A 266 25.94 -17.79 11.91
CA SER A 266 25.63 -17.38 13.29
C SER A 266 24.36 -18.04 13.84
N GLY A 267 23.52 -18.61 12.97
CA GLY A 267 22.35 -19.39 13.33
C GLY A 267 22.68 -20.81 13.83
N TYR A 268 23.87 -21.33 13.51
CA TYR A 268 24.28 -22.68 13.83
C TYR A 268 25.30 -22.71 14.97
N PRO A 269 25.38 -23.82 15.73
CA PRO A 269 26.51 -24.05 16.63
C PRO A 269 27.82 -24.04 15.84
N PRO A 270 28.88 -23.39 16.38
CA PRO A 270 30.12 -23.16 15.63
C PRO A 270 30.82 -24.46 15.23
N ASP A 271 30.60 -25.55 15.96
CA ASP A 271 31.13 -26.88 15.64
C ASP A 271 30.41 -27.54 14.46
N ILE A 272 29.09 -27.34 14.33
CA ILE A 272 28.32 -27.85 13.18
C ILE A 272 28.69 -27.07 11.93
N TRP A 273 28.77 -25.74 12.02
CA TRP A 273 29.13 -24.92 10.87
C TRP A 273 30.54 -25.23 10.35
N ALA A 274 31.53 -25.34 11.24
CA ALA A 274 32.89 -25.72 10.86
C ALA A 274 32.96 -27.12 10.24
N GLU A 275 32.13 -28.06 10.70
CA GLU A 275 32.01 -29.38 10.08
C GLU A 275 31.36 -29.29 8.68
N ALA A 276 30.34 -28.44 8.50
CA ALA A 276 29.70 -28.21 7.22
C ALA A 276 30.65 -27.60 6.19
N GLU A 277 31.43 -26.58 6.57
CA GLU A 277 32.47 -25.99 5.72
C GLU A 277 33.51 -27.04 5.30
N MET A 278 33.95 -27.88 6.23
CA MET A 278 34.90 -28.96 5.92
C MET A 278 34.31 -29.98 4.95
N ARG A 279 33.06 -30.42 5.16
CA ARG A 279 32.37 -31.34 4.25
C ARG A 279 32.17 -30.71 2.87
N TRP A 280 31.90 -29.41 2.80
CA TRP A 280 31.80 -28.66 1.55
C TRP A 280 33.14 -28.63 0.81
N GLU A 281 34.23 -28.27 1.50
CA GLU A 281 35.58 -28.21 0.91
C GLU A 281 36.09 -29.57 0.44
N GLU A 282 35.75 -30.66 1.15
CA GLU A 282 36.12 -32.03 0.77
C GLU A 282 35.27 -32.61 -0.37
N MET A 283 34.11 -32.02 -0.65
CA MET A 283 33.18 -32.46 -1.69
C MET A 283 33.82 -32.32 -3.09
N PRO A 284 33.61 -33.28 -4.02
CA PRO A 284 34.05 -33.14 -5.40
C PRO A 284 33.44 -31.88 -6.05
N ILE A 285 34.22 -31.20 -6.90
CA ILE A 285 33.79 -29.96 -7.57
C ILE A 285 32.48 -30.14 -8.37
N GLU A 286 32.27 -31.32 -8.97
CA GLU A 286 31.03 -31.62 -9.71
C GLU A 286 29.79 -31.63 -8.79
N GLU A 287 29.91 -32.16 -7.57
CA GLU A 287 28.83 -32.17 -6.59
C GLU A 287 28.61 -30.78 -5.98
N GLN A 288 29.68 -30.02 -5.73
CA GLN A 288 29.57 -28.61 -5.31
C GLN A 288 28.81 -27.78 -6.36
N GLN A 289 29.08 -27.99 -7.65
CA GLN A 289 28.37 -27.29 -8.73
C GLN A 289 26.89 -27.65 -8.77
N ALA A 290 26.54 -28.92 -8.62
CA ALA A 290 25.15 -29.36 -8.57
C ALA A 290 24.39 -28.72 -7.39
N ARG A 291 25.02 -28.64 -6.20
CA ARG A 291 24.43 -27.97 -5.03
C ARG A 291 24.30 -26.46 -5.22
N ARG A 292 25.30 -25.80 -5.82
CA ARG A 292 25.21 -24.37 -6.15
C ARG A 292 24.05 -24.10 -7.10
N GLU A 293 23.85 -24.94 -8.11
CA GLU A 293 22.72 -24.83 -9.04
C GLU A 293 21.37 -25.08 -8.32
N GLU A 294 21.31 -26.02 -7.38
CA GLU A 294 20.10 -26.24 -6.57
C GLU A 294 19.80 -25.04 -5.65
N ALA A 295 20.81 -24.50 -4.97
CA ALA A 295 20.70 -23.31 -4.13
C ALA A 295 20.32 -22.05 -4.93
N GLU A 296 20.87 -21.87 -6.14
CA GLU A 296 20.48 -20.80 -7.07
C GLU A 296 19.01 -20.96 -7.50
N ASN A 297 18.57 -22.17 -7.85
CA ASN A 297 17.17 -22.44 -8.17
C ASN A 297 16.21 -22.27 -6.98
N GLU A 298 16.68 -22.47 -5.74
CA GLU A 298 15.90 -22.21 -4.53
C GLU A 298 15.81 -20.71 -4.27
N GLN A 299 16.91 -19.98 -4.44
CA GLN A 299 16.96 -18.53 -4.37
C GLN A 299 16.02 -17.90 -5.42
N ASP A 300 16.08 -18.33 -6.68
CA ASP A 300 15.19 -17.84 -7.75
C ASP A 300 13.71 -18.04 -7.38
N ARG A 301 13.35 -19.19 -6.77
CA ARG A 301 11.97 -19.43 -6.31
C ARG A 301 11.58 -18.54 -5.14
N ALA A 302 12.52 -18.23 -4.26
CA ALA A 302 12.29 -17.30 -3.15
C ALA A 302 12.10 -15.87 -3.67
N GLU A 303 12.89 -15.45 -4.66
CA GLU A 303 12.76 -14.17 -5.36
C GLU A 303 11.42 -14.06 -6.10
N ASP A 304 11.02 -15.10 -6.86
CA ASP A 304 9.70 -15.16 -7.50
C ASP A 304 8.56 -15.04 -6.47
N GLY A 305 8.68 -15.73 -5.33
CA GLY A 305 7.72 -15.63 -4.22
C GLY A 305 7.70 -14.25 -3.58
N GLN A 306 8.85 -13.57 -3.52
CA GLN A 306 8.97 -12.19 -3.06
C GLN A 306 8.26 -11.23 -4.01
N GLU A 307 8.45 -11.34 -5.33
CA GLU A 307 7.77 -10.52 -6.32
C GLU A 307 6.24 -10.70 -6.25
N GLU A 308 5.76 -11.93 -6.06
CA GLU A 308 4.33 -12.21 -5.85
C GLU A 308 3.82 -11.55 -4.57
N PHE A 309 4.58 -11.64 -3.47
CA PHE A 309 4.22 -10.99 -2.21
C PHE A 309 4.18 -9.46 -2.35
N GLU A 310 5.19 -8.85 -2.95
CA GLU A 310 5.28 -7.41 -3.18
C GLU A 310 4.09 -6.93 -4.03
N SER A 311 3.86 -7.56 -5.19
CA SER A 311 2.76 -7.17 -6.09
C SER A 311 1.38 -7.33 -5.45
N ALA A 312 1.19 -8.38 -4.62
CA ALA A 312 -0.06 -8.60 -3.91
C ALA A 312 -0.33 -7.56 -2.82
N HIS A 313 0.71 -7.05 -2.15
CA HIS A 313 0.56 -6.20 -0.96
C HIS A 313 0.82 -4.72 -1.20
N VAL A 314 1.50 -4.32 -2.29
CA VAL A 314 1.76 -2.90 -2.60
C VAL A 314 0.46 -2.09 -2.67
N GLY A 315 -0.61 -2.66 -3.25
CA GLY A 315 -1.93 -2.01 -3.30
C GLY A 315 -2.53 -1.74 -1.92
N ASP A 316 -2.45 -2.73 -1.04
CA ASP A 316 -2.95 -2.61 0.34
C ASP A 316 -2.11 -1.60 1.14
N ILE A 317 -0.77 -1.70 1.06
CA ILE A 317 0.17 -0.77 1.70
C ILE A 317 -0.09 0.66 1.21
N PHE A 318 -0.31 0.84 -0.09
CA PHE A 318 -0.64 2.15 -0.67
C PHE A 318 -1.93 2.71 -0.08
N ILE A 319 -3.01 1.94 -0.01
CA ILE A 319 -4.27 2.39 0.59
C ILE A 319 -4.11 2.70 2.08
N PHE A 320 -3.41 1.84 2.83
CA PHE A 320 -3.14 2.06 4.25
C PHE A 320 -2.20 3.24 4.52
N SER A 321 -1.39 3.64 3.53
CA SER A 321 -0.55 4.83 3.62
C SER A 321 -1.36 6.14 3.64
N PHE A 322 -2.64 6.11 3.25
CA PHE A 322 -3.56 7.24 3.40
C PHE A 322 -4.13 7.27 4.81
N GLY A 323 -3.51 8.06 5.66
CA GLY A 323 -3.98 8.32 7.02
C GLY A 323 -5.09 9.36 7.06
N LEU A 324 -5.77 9.45 8.21
CA LEU A 324 -6.77 10.49 8.46
C LEU A 324 -6.21 11.92 8.28
N LEU A 325 -4.92 12.11 8.55
CA LEU A 325 -4.25 13.40 8.38
C LEU A 325 -4.10 13.81 6.91
N ASP A 326 -4.03 12.87 5.96
CA ASP A 326 -3.91 13.21 4.54
C ASP A 326 -5.14 13.97 4.01
N PHE A 327 -6.33 13.69 4.57
CA PHE A 327 -7.55 14.44 4.26
C PHE A 327 -7.48 15.91 4.67
N ILE A 328 -6.56 16.28 5.57
CA ILE A 328 -6.33 17.66 5.97
C ILE A 328 -5.22 18.27 5.13
N TRP A 329 -4.09 17.57 5.01
CA TRP A 329 -2.89 18.14 4.38
C TRP A 329 -2.96 18.20 2.86
N ILE A 330 -3.63 17.25 2.19
CA ILE A 330 -3.76 17.27 0.72
C ILE A 330 -4.59 18.48 0.27
N PRO A 331 -5.76 18.79 0.83
CA PRO A 331 -6.49 20.00 0.47
C PRO A 331 -5.69 21.28 0.72
N ILE A 332 -4.94 21.35 1.83
CA ILE A 332 -4.07 22.50 2.11
C ILE A 332 -2.98 22.62 1.04
N ALA A 333 -2.33 21.51 0.68
CA ALA A 333 -1.30 21.50 -0.37
C ALA A 333 -1.85 21.95 -1.74
N VAL A 334 -3.01 21.42 -2.13
CA VAL A 334 -3.69 21.77 -3.38
C VAL A 334 -4.11 23.24 -3.38
N PHE A 335 -4.63 23.74 -2.26
CA PHE A 335 -4.99 25.15 -2.11
C PHE A 335 -3.76 26.08 -2.15
N THR A 336 -2.67 25.70 -1.50
CA THR A 336 -1.39 26.43 -1.57
C THR A 336 -0.86 26.48 -3.01
N ALA A 337 -0.86 25.35 -3.71
CA ALA A 337 -0.47 25.30 -5.12
C ALA A 337 -1.35 26.20 -6.00
N PHE A 338 -2.67 26.16 -5.78
CA PHE A 338 -3.63 27.00 -6.48
C PHE A 338 -3.37 28.50 -6.25
N GLN A 339 -3.23 28.92 -5.00
CA GLN A 339 -3.00 30.32 -4.62
C GLN A 339 -1.73 30.87 -5.25
N LEU A 340 -0.63 30.11 -5.19
CA LEU A 340 0.65 30.49 -5.78
C LEU A 340 0.58 30.52 -7.30
N GLY A 341 -0.01 29.50 -7.92
CA GLY A 341 -0.17 29.44 -9.37
C GLY A 341 -1.04 30.58 -9.90
N ALA A 342 -2.11 30.95 -9.19
CA ALA A 342 -3.04 32.00 -9.60
C ALA A 342 -2.54 33.44 -9.35
N ASN A 343 -1.41 33.61 -8.66
CA ASN A 343 -0.86 34.89 -8.23
C ASN A 343 -1.82 35.78 -7.43
N ILE A 344 -2.67 35.18 -6.59
CA ILE A 344 -3.69 35.93 -5.83
C ILE A 344 -3.06 36.83 -4.76
N ALA A 345 -1.82 36.54 -4.34
CA ALA A 345 -1.15 37.25 -3.25
C ALA A 345 -0.68 38.68 -3.58
N ASP A 346 -0.60 39.05 -4.86
CA ASP A 346 -0.13 40.37 -5.30
C ASP A 346 -1.26 41.41 -5.50
N ASN A 347 -2.54 41.02 -5.29
CA ASN A 347 -3.72 41.88 -5.42
C ASN A 347 -4.40 42.15 -4.07
#